data_AF-A0A5D4GNA8-F1
#
_entry.id   AF-A0A5D4GNA8-F1
#
_cell.length_a   1.000
_cell.length_b   1.000
_cell.length_c   1.000
_cell.angle_alpha   90.00
_cell.angle_beta   90.00
_cell.angle_gamma   90.00
#
_symmetry.space_group_name_H-M   'P 1'
#
loop_
_entity.id
_entity.type
_entity.pdbx_description
1 polymer ?
#
loop_
_entity_poly.entity_id
_entity_poly.type
_entity_poly.pdbx_seq_one_letter_code
_entity_poly.pdbx_strand_id
1 'polypeptide(L)'
;MSRDPMKMMIAAFLAVVASLFLASYASALSSSEAGSVVEVLERLVEEHGEPVYYDEEAADEWFELDTEALIPAAGFSRESWRKAYGNSLKGLMASVPEAEFEAVFAGLEDNVTSIQGLTAEQKREAVSDLRAHVDRARALRAEGASHVDALAPYAERLRALTDF
;
A
#
# COMPACT_ATOMS: atom_id res chain seq x y z
N MET A 1 -9.76 8.52 -56.85
CA MET A 1 -9.81 7.84 -55.53
C MET A 1 -10.65 8.69 -54.59
N SER A 2 -11.95 8.36 -54.47
CA SER A 2 -12.88 9.05 -53.58
C SER A 2 -12.59 8.64 -52.14
N ARG A 3 -12.28 9.58 -51.25
CA ARG A 3 -12.18 9.31 -49.80
C ARG A 3 -13.60 9.32 -49.23
N ASP A 4 -14.10 8.15 -48.85
CA ASP A 4 -15.42 8.02 -48.22
C ASP A 4 -15.46 8.83 -46.90
N PRO A 5 -16.35 9.83 -46.77
CA PRO A 5 -16.45 10.67 -45.57
C PRO A 5 -16.80 9.85 -44.32
N MET A 6 -17.51 8.74 -44.50
CA MET A 6 -17.85 7.79 -43.44
C MET A 6 -16.64 7.04 -42.88
N LYS A 7 -15.62 6.74 -43.71
CA LYS A 7 -14.36 6.13 -43.25
C LYS A 7 -13.50 7.13 -42.47
N MET A 8 -13.56 8.41 -42.84
CA MET A 8 -12.87 9.49 -42.12
C MET A 8 -13.49 9.76 -40.74
N MET A 9 -14.82 9.67 -40.61
CA MET A 9 -15.51 9.84 -39.33
C MET A 9 -15.26 8.68 -38.35
N ILE A 10 -15.21 7.44 -38.85
CA ILE A 10 -14.89 6.25 -38.04
C ILE A 10 -13.41 6.28 -37.57
N ALA A 11 -12.49 6.71 -38.43
CA ALA A 11 -11.07 6.85 -38.07
C ALA A 11 -10.84 7.95 -37.02
N ALA A 12 -11.58 9.06 -37.08
CA ALA A 12 -11.50 10.13 -36.09
C ALA A 12 -12.08 9.70 -34.72
N PHE A 13 -13.14 8.88 -34.71
CA PHE A 13 -13.72 8.36 -33.46
C PHE A 13 -12.81 7.33 -32.78
N LEU A 14 -12.14 6.47 -33.57
CA LEU A 14 -11.18 5.49 -33.05
C LEU A 14 -9.90 6.14 -32.48
N ALA A 15 -9.46 7.28 -33.03
CA ALA A 15 -8.32 8.02 -32.51
C ALA A 15 -8.62 8.71 -31.16
N VAL A 16 -9.87 9.10 -30.90
CA VAL A 16 -10.28 9.69 -29.62
C VAL A 16 -10.46 8.62 -28.53
N VAL A 17 -10.97 7.43 -28.89
CA VAL A 17 -11.11 6.32 -27.93
C VAL A 17 -9.75 5.72 -27.54
N ALA A 18 -8.76 5.70 -28.44
CA ALA A 18 -7.41 5.24 -28.13
C ALA A 18 -6.69 6.13 -27.08
N SER A 19 -7.03 7.42 -26.99
CA SER A 19 -6.46 8.34 -25.99
C SER A 19 -7.11 8.21 -24.60
N LEU A 20 -8.25 7.52 -24.49
CA LEU A 20 -8.92 7.23 -23.21
C LEU A 20 -8.44 5.92 -22.58
N PHE A 21 -7.58 5.17 -23.28
CA PHE A 21 -6.86 3.99 -22.77
C PHE A 21 -5.42 4.33 -22.37
N LEU A 22 -5.19 5.53 -21.81
CA LEU A 22 -4.20 5.65 -20.74
C LEU A 22 -4.75 4.86 -19.55
N ALA A 23 -4.69 3.53 -19.67
CA ALA A 23 -4.71 2.66 -18.54
C ALA A 23 -3.78 3.31 -17.51
N SER A 24 -4.32 3.58 -16.32
CA SER A 24 -3.48 3.70 -15.13
C SER A 24 -2.70 2.39 -15.07
N TYR A 25 -1.56 2.33 -15.76
CA TYR A 25 -0.52 1.39 -15.43
C TYR A 25 -0.33 1.67 -13.95
N ALA A 26 -0.69 0.69 -13.12
CA ALA A 26 -0.20 0.64 -11.77
C ALA A 26 1.32 0.53 -11.92
N SER A 27 1.98 1.69 -12.11
CA SER A 27 3.43 1.80 -12.15
C SER A 27 3.90 1.07 -10.91
N ALA A 28 4.67 0.00 -11.13
CA ALA A 28 5.39 -0.65 -10.06
C ALA A 28 6.23 0.43 -9.36
N LEU A 29 6.33 0.33 -8.04
CA LEU A 29 7.18 1.21 -7.25
C LEU A 29 8.58 1.23 -7.86
N SER A 30 9.10 2.39 -8.20
CA SER A 30 10.49 2.53 -8.58
C SER A 30 11.38 2.61 -7.34
N SER A 31 12.65 2.22 -7.48
CA SER A 31 13.59 2.29 -6.36
C SER A 31 13.81 3.74 -5.89
N SER A 32 13.79 4.72 -6.79
CA SER A 32 13.82 6.15 -6.41
C SER A 32 12.60 6.57 -5.60
N GLU A 33 11.39 6.15 -5.99
CA GLU A 33 10.18 6.46 -5.22
C GLU A 33 10.23 5.81 -3.84
N ALA A 34 10.69 4.56 -3.74
CA ALA A 34 10.88 3.88 -2.46
C ALA A 34 11.86 4.63 -1.55
N GLY A 35 12.99 5.09 -2.11
CA GLY A 35 13.96 5.91 -1.37
C GLY A 35 13.36 7.21 -0.85
N SER A 36 12.65 7.96 -1.70
CA SER A 36 11.99 9.21 -1.30
C SER A 36 10.91 8.99 -0.25
N VAL A 37 10.13 7.91 -0.34
CA VAL A 37 9.14 7.56 0.70
C VAL A 37 9.84 7.32 2.04
N VAL A 38 10.91 6.52 2.07
CA VAL A 38 11.62 6.21 3.31
C VAL A 38 12.27 7.44 3.92
N GLU A 39 12.92 8.30 3.14
CA GLU A 39 13.52 9.55 3.63
C GLU A 39 12.48 10.51 4.22
N VAL A 40 11.31 10.62 3.59
CA VAL A 40 10.21 11.44 4.10
C VAL A 40 9.68 10.86 5.42
N LEU A 41 9.45 9.54 5.47
CA LEU A 41 8.93 8.89 6.68
C LEU A 41 9.91 8.97 7.85
N GLU A 42 11.21 8.82 7.63
CA GLU A 42 12.22 9.00 8.70
C GLU A 42 12.09 10.37 9.36
N ARG A 43 11.92 11.42 8.56
CA ARG A 43 11.75 12.79 9.07
C ARG A 43 10.42 12.99 9.79
N LEU A 44 9.33 12.51 9.21
CA LEU A 44 8.01 12.63 9.82
C LEU A 44 7.91 11.84 11.14
N VAL A 45 8.53 10.65 11.21
CA VAL A 45 8.64 9.86 12.44
C VAL A 45 9.49 10.59 13.49
N GLU A 46 10.60 11.22 13.11
CA GLU A 46 11.41 12.03 14.02
C GLU A 46 10.63 13.23 14.59
N GLU A 47 9.81 13.87 13.75
CA GLU A 47 9.02 15.05 14.13
C GLU A 47 7.83 14.70 15.04
N HIS A 48 7.11 13.61 14.75
CA HIS A 48 5.86 13.26 15.43
C HIS A 48 6.00 12.16 16.50
N GLY A 49 7.07 11.38 16.45
CA GLY A 49 7.34 10.29 17.40
C GLY A 49 6.41 9.08 17.24
N GLU A 50 5.69 8.99 16.12
CA GLU A 50 4.76 7.90 15.82
C GLU A 50 5.39 6.90 14.84
N PRO A 51 5.25 5.58 15.07
CA PRO A 51 5.72 4.57 14.13
C PRO A 51 4.87 4.56 12.86
N VAL A 52 5.46 4.12 11.75
CA VAL A 52 4.78 3.94 10.47
C VAL A 52 3.88 2.70 10.53
N TYR A 53 2.63 2.83 10.07
CA TYR A 53 1.61 1.77 10.06
C TYR A 53 0.92 1.65 8.70
N TYR A 54 0.35 0.48 8.42
CA TYR A 54 -0.46 0.28 7.21
C TYR A 54 -1.95 0.28 7.53
N ASP A 55 -2.68 1.25 6.98
CA ASP A 55 -4.13 1.17 6.74
C ASP A 55 -4.51 2.00 5.48
N GLU A 56 -5.80 2.06 5.16
CA GLU A 56 -6.32 2.75 3.96
C GLU A 56 -6.22 4.28 4.02
N GLU A 57 -6.20 4.86 5.22
CA GLU A 57 -6.16 6.30 5.54
C GLU A 57 -4.76 6.77 5.95
N ALA A 58 -3.88 5.88 6.41
CA ALA A 58 -2.54 6.16 6.93
C ALA A 58 -1.71 7.09 6.04
N ALA A 59 -1.75 6.88 4.73
CA ALA A 59 -1.01 7.74 3.80
C ALA A 59 -1.58 9.17 3.76
N ASP A 60 -2.90 9.34 3.85
CA ASP A 60 -3.54 10.65 3.93
C ASP A 60 -3.25 11.32 5.28
N GLU A 61 -3.23 10.55 6.37
CA GLU A 61 -2.88 11.05 7.70
C GLU A 61 -1.44 11.59 7.72
N TRP A 62 -0.46 10.84 7.19
CA TRP A 62 0.91 11.35 7.02
C TRP A 62 0.97 12.58 6.12
N PHE A 63 0.15 12.66 5.08
CA PHE A 63 0.07 13.84 4.21
C PHE A 63 -0.47 15.07 4.96
N GLU A 64 -1.33 14.87 5.95
CA GLU A 64 -1.92 15.94 6.77
C GLU A 64 -1.01 16.36 7.93
N LEU A 65 -0.24 15.42 8.47
CA LEU A 65 0.78 15.67 9.49
C LEU A 65 2.04 16.36 8.94
N ASP A 66 2.26 16.33 7.62
CA ASP A 66 3.38 16.95 6.93
C ASP A 66 3.28 18.50 6.88
N THR A 67 3.54 19.14 8.03
CA THR A 67 3.47 20.60 8.16
C THR A 67 4.60 21.33 7.43
N GLU A 68 5.72 20.67 7.16
CA GLU A 68 6.87 21.21 6.42
C GLU A 68 6.80 20.99 4.90
N ALA A 69 5.75 20.34 4.41
CA ALA A 69 5.56 19.97 3.01
C ALA A 69 6.70 19.11 2.44
N LEU A 70 7.24 18.19 3.24
CA LEU A 70 8.25 17.19 2.86
C LEU A 70 7.76 16.27 1.74
N ILE A 71 6.51 15.80 1.80
CA ILE A 71 5.89 14.93 0.80
C ILE A 71 5.77 15.67 -0.55
N PRO A 72 5.17 16.88 -0.63
CA PRO A 72 5.22 17.70 -1.84
C PRO A 72 6.64 18.04 -2.31
N ALA A 73 7.58 18.34 -1.41
CA ALA A 73 8.95 18.67 -1.76
C ALA A 73 9.71 17.50 -2.38
N ALA A 74 9.39 16.27 -1.97
CA ALA A 74 9.86 15.03 -2.59
C ALA A 74 9.21 14.75 -3.97
N GLY A 75 8.28 15.60 -4.42
CA GLY A 75 7.65 15.52 -5.73
C GLY A 75 6.34 14.73 -5.75
N PHE A 76 5.81 14.32 -4.59
CA PHE A 76 4.56 13.59 -4.52
C PHE A 76 3.35 14.53 -4.46
N SER A 77 2.36 14.30 -5.30
CA SER A 77 0.98 14.69 -5.01
C SER A 77 0.37 13.75 -3.96
N ARG A 78 -0.73 14.15 -3.30
CA ARG A 78 -1.48 13.29 -2.36
C ARG A 78 -1.82 11.93 -2.96
N GLU A 79 -2.26 11.89 -4.23
CA GLU A 79 -2.58 10.63 -4.91
C GLU A 79 -1.35 9.75 -5.13
N SER A 80 -0.25 10.33 -5.65
CA SER A 80 0.99 9.58 -5.88
C SER A 80 1.65 9.14 -4.57
N TRP A 81 1.52 9.93 -3.50
CA TRP A 81 1.96 9.59 -2.16
C TRP A 81 1.23 8.36 -1.62
N ARG A 82 -0.11 8.37 -1.66
CA ARG A 82 -0.92 7.21 -1.22
C ARG A 82 -0.48 5.92 -1.91
N LYS A 83 -0.23 6.01 -3.21
CA LYS A 83 0.24 4.87 -4.00
C LYS A 83 1.65 4.45 -3.61
N ALA A 84 2.61 5.38 -3.55
CA ALA A 84 4.01 5.07 -3.24
C ALA A 84 4.18 4.54 -1.81
N TYR A 85 3.49 5.15 -0.84
CA TYR A 85 3.41 4.71 0.56
C TYR A 85 2.86 3.28 0.66
N GLY A 86 1.67 3.05 0.09
CA GLY A 86 1.03 1.73 0.13
C GLY A 86 1.87 0.65 -0.54
N ASN A 87 2.46 0.95 -1.70
CA ASN A 87 3.34 0.01 -2.40
C ASN A 87 4.62 -0.28 -1.61
N SER A 88 5.18 0.72 -0.92
CA SER A 88 6.38 0.55 -0.08
C SER A 88 6.09 -0.36 1.11
N LEU A 89 4.97 -0.15 1.82
CA LEU A 89 4.60 -1.02 2.95
C LEU A 89 4.19 -2.42 2.51
N LYS A 90 3.47 -2.59 1.39
CA LYS A 90 3.21 -3.93 0.81
C LYS A 90 4.51 -4.62 0.42
N GLY A 91 5.46 -3.88 -0.20
CA GLY A 91 6.78 -4.39 -0.52
C GLY A 91 7.56 -4.85 0.72
N LEU A 92 7.45 -4.11 1.83
CA LEU A 92 8.03 -4.50 3.11
C LEU A 92 7.37 -5.77 3.64
N MET A 93 6.04 -5.81 3.66
CA MET A 93 5.30 -7.02 4.07
C MET A 93 5.71 -8.23 3.24
N ALA A 94 5.97 -8.07 1.94
CA ALA A 94 6.39 -9.14 1.02
C ALA A 94 7.85 -9.59 1.22
N SER A 95 8.74 -8.70 1.66
CA SER A 95 10.17 -9.00 1.86
C SER A 95 10.45 -9.79 3.13
N VAL A 96 9.57 -9.70 4.13
CA VAL A 96 9.66 -10.47 5.39
C VAL A 96 9.58 -11.97 5.08
N PRO A 97 10.37 -12.87 5.70
CA PRO A 97 10.21 -14.32 5.55
C PRO A 97 8.79 -14.81 5.90
N GLU A 98 8.26 -15.77 5.14
CA GLU A 98 6.88 -16.28 5.34
C GLU A 98 6.62 -16.76 6.78
N ALA A 99 7.58 -17.48 7.37
CA ALA A 99 7.46 -17.96 8.74
C ALA A 99 7.39 -16.82 9.77
N GLU A 100 8.09 -15.72 9.53
CA GLU A 100 8.05 -14.54 10.40
C GLU A 100 6.72 -13.78 10.22
N PHE A 101 6.25 -13.64 8.99
CA PHE A 101 4.96 -13.03 8.69
C PHE A 101 3.79 -13.80 9.33
N GLU A 102 3.75 -15.12 9.19
CA GLU A 102 2.70 -15.95 9.77
C GLU A 102 2.78 -16.03 11.30
N ALA A 103 3.97 -15.83 11.89
CA ALA A 103 4.13 -15.77 13.34
C ALA A 103 3.38 -14.59 13.98
N VAL A 104 3.16 -13.49 13.24
CA VAL A 104 2.37 -12.34 13.71
C VAL A 104 0.93 -12.74 14.05
N PHE A 105 0.37 -13.71 13.32
CA PHE A 105 -1.01 -14.16 13.51
C PHE A 105 -1.14 -15.38 14.43
N ALA A 106 -0.02 -15.96 14.85
CA ALA A 106 -0.01 -17.16 15.69
C ALA A 106 -0.68 -16.89 17.04
N GLY A 107 -1.65 -17.72 17.40
CA GLY A 107 -2.35 -17.62 18.70
C GLY A 107 -3.42 -16.52 18.79
N LEU A 108 -3.66 -15.73 17.73
CA LEU A 108 -4.72 -14.70 17.77
C LEU A 108 -6.12 -15.32 17.95
N GLU A 109 -6.42 -16.44 17.29
CA GLU A 109 -7.71 -17.13 17.46
C GLU A 109 -7.87 -17.68 18.89
N ASP A 110 -6.81 -18.25 19.46
CA ASP A 110 -6.80 -18.74 20.84
C ASP A 110 -7.02 -17.59 21.82
N ASN A 111 -6.39 -16.43 21.58
CA ASN A 111 -6.57 -15.22 22.37
C ASN A 111 -8.04 -14.78 22.33
N VAL A 112 -8.66 -14.65 21.15
CA VAL A 112 -10.08 -14.28 21.00
C VAL A 112 -11.00 -15.27 21.73
N THR A 113 -10.76 -16.57 21.57
CA THR A 113 -11.60 -17.59 22.20
C THR A 113 -11.43 -17.67 23.72
N SER A 114 -10.29 -17.23 24.25
CA SER A 114 -10.02 -17.17 25.69
C SER A 114 -10.71 -16.00 26.40
N ILE A 115 -11.16 -14.97 25.67
CA ILE A 115 -11.78 -13.76 26.22
C ILE A 115 -12.99 -14.13 27.09
N GLN A 116 -12.97 -13.68 28.35
CA GLN A 116 -14.07 -13.87 29.29
C GLN A 116 -15.17 -12.82 29.03
N GLY A 117 -16.43 -13.18 29.29
CA GLY A 117 -17.57 -12.27 29.13
C GLY A 117 -18.17 -12.19 27.72
N LEU A 118 -17.54 -12.83 26.71
CA LEU A 118 -18.15 -13.02 25.39
C LEU A 118 -18.95 -14.32 25.31
N THR A 119 -20.11 -14.26 24.68
CA THR A 119 -20.89 -15.45 24.32
C THR A 119 -20.20 -16.26 23.23
N ALA A 120 -20.61 -17.52 23.05
CA ALA A 120 -20.07 -18.37 21.98
C ALA A 120 -20.32 -17.79 20.57
N GLU A 121 -21.44 -17.08 20.35
CA GLU A 121 -21.72 -16.40 19.08
C GLU A 121 -20.73 -15.26 18.85
N GLN A 122 -20.55 -14.37 19.82
CA GLN A 122 -19.63 -13.24 19.72
C GLN A 122 -18.18 -13.69 19.49
N LYS A 123 -17.76 -14.79 20.12
CA LYS A 123 -16.44 -15.38 19.87
C LYS A 123 -16.30 -15.88 18.43
N ARG A 124 -17.35 -16.51 17.88
CA ARG A 124 -17.32 -16.97 16.48
C ARG A 124 -17.27 -15.80 15.49
N GLU A 125 -18.03 -14.75 15.74
CA GLU A 125 -18.00 -13.52 14.94
C GLU A 125 -16.61 -12.87 14.99
N ALA A 126 -16.05 -12.67 16.18
CA ALA A 126 -14.72 -12.10 16.35
C ALA A 126 -13.61 -12.94 15.68
N VAL A 127 -13.69 -14.28 15.73
CA VAL A 127 -12.76 -15.17 15.01
C VAL A 127 -12.95 -15.05 13.49
N SER A 128 -14.19 -14.91 13.01
CA SER A 128 -14.47 -14.70 11.58
C SER A 128 -13.87 -13.39 11.08
N ASP A 129 -14.05 -12.31 11.83
CA ASP A 129 -13.49 -11.00 11.50
C ASP A 129 -11.96 -11.04 11.52
N LEU A 130 -11.38 -11.64 12.55
CA LEU A 130 -9.94 -11.87 12.64
C LEU A 130 -9.40 -12.60 11.40
N ARG A 131 -10.04 -13.71 10.98
CA ARG A 131 -9.62 -14.45 9.78
C ARG A 131 -9.69 -13.57 8.53
N ALA A 132 -10.73 -12.76 8.38
CA ALA A 132 -10.84 -11.82 7.26
C ALA A 132 -9.71 -10.78 7.28
N HIS A 133 -9.29 -10.28 8.45
CA HIS A 133 -8.12 -9.39 8.57
C HIS A 133 -6.82 -10.10 8.19
N VAL A 134 -6.61 -11.34 8.65
CA VAL A 134 -5.42 -12.14 8.29
C VAL A 134 -5.37 -12.39 6.78
N ASP A 135 -6.49 -12.76 6.16
CA ASP A 135 -6.56 -13.00 4.71
C ASP A 135 -6.31 -11.72 3.91
N ARG A 136 -6.80 -10.56 4.40
CA ARG A 136 -6.43 -9.25 3.82
C ARG A 136 -4.94 -8.99 3.93
N ALA A 137 -4.31 -9.22 5.09
CA ALA A 137 -2.88 -9.04 5.24
C ALA A 137 -2.06 -9.93 4.28
N ARG A 138 -2.47 -11.20 4.11
CA ARG A 138 -1.86 -12.12 3.12
C ARG A 138 -2.03 -11.62 1.68
N ALA A 139 -3.20 -11.08 1.33
CA ALA A 139 -3.45 -10.50 0.01
C ALA A 139 -2.55 -9.28 -0.26
N LEU A 140 -2.45 -8.37 0.72
CA LEU A 140 -1.57 -7.20 0.64
C LEU A 140 -0.10 -7.59 0.47
N ARG A 141 0.35 -8.59 1.22
CA ARG A 141 1.68 -9.19 1.06
C ARG A 141 1.89 -9.75 -0.35
N ALA A 142 0.91 -10.47 -0.89
CA ALA A 142 0.99 -11.03 -2.23
C ALA A 142 1.07 -9.94 -3.32
N GLU A 143 0.30 -8.86 -3.20
CA GLU A 143 0.39 -7.68 -4.08
C GLU A 143 1.79 -7.03 -4.01
N GLY A 144 2.37 -6.97 -2.82
CA GLY A 144 3.68 -6.40 -2.55
C GLY A 144 4.86 -7.13 -3.18
N ALA A 145 4.69 -8.37 -3.64
CA ALA A 145 5.76 -9.14 -4.29
C ALA A 145 6.38 -8.40 -5.49
N SER A 146 5.57 -7.60 -6.20
CA SER A 146 6.03 -6.78 -7.34
C SER A 146 6.86 -5.54 -6.95
N HIS A 147 7.02 -5.26 -5.66
CA HIS A 147 7.71 -4.07 -5.13
C HIS A 147 8.96 -4.40 -4.32
N VAL A 148 9.22 -5.68 -4.04
CA VAL A 148 10.36 -6.14 -3.23
C VAL A 148 11.68 -5.64 -3.78
N ASP A 149 11.93 -5.80 -5.08
CA ASP A 149 13.21 -5.42 -5.70
C ASP A 149 13.47 -3.90 -5.63
N ALA A 150 12.41 -3.10 -5.81
CA ALA A 150 12.52 -1.64 -5.73
C ALA A 150 12.81 -1.17 -4.30
N LEU A 151 12.20 -1.83 -3.31
CA LEU A 151 12.35 -1.51 -1.90
C LEU A 151 13.62 -2.10 -1.28
N ALA A 152 14.22 -3.15 -1.85
CA ALA A 152 15.33 -3.89 -1.24
C ALA A 152 16.47 -3.02 -0.65
N PRO A 153 16.90 -1.92 -1.28
CA PRO A 153 17.94 -1.04 -0.70
C PRO A 153 17.51 -0.30 0.57
N TYR A 154 16.21 -0.19 0.82
CA TYR A 154 15.60 0.62 1.89
C TYR A 154 14.78 -0.20 2.89
N ALA A 155 14.62 -1.51 2.66
CA ALA A 155 13.73 -2.36 3.43
C ALA A 155 14.06 -2.36 4.94
N GLU A 156 15.34 -2.43 5.31
CA GLU A 156 15.76 -2.39 6.72
C GLU A 156 15.45 -1.04 7.38
N ARG A 157 15.67 0.06 6.66
CA ARG A 157 15.35 1.41 7.14
C ARG A 157 13.86 1.56 7.36
N LEU A 158 13.05 1.18 6.37
CA LEU A 158 11.59 1.24 6.50
C LEU A 158 11.09 0.35 7.63
N ARG A 159 11.65 -0.85 7.79
CA ARG A 159 11.29 -1.76 8.88
C ARG A 159 11.55 -1.15 10.25
N ALA A 160 12.66 -0.44 10.42
CA ALA A 160 13.00 0.23 11.67
C ALA A 160 12.02 1.36 12.06
N LEU A 161 11.22 1.85 11.11
CA LEU A 161 10.17 2.85 11.36
C LEU A 161 8.83 2.22 11.73
N THR A 162 8.65 0.93 11.51
CA THR A 162 7.39 0.22 11.77
C THR A 162 7.46 -0.53 13.09
N ASP A 163 6.30 -0.77 13.72
CA ASP A 163 6.18 -1.71 14.85
C ASP A 163 6.15 -3.19 14.39
N PHE A 164 6.70 -3.48 13.20
CA PHE A 164 6.61 -4.76 12.51
C PHE A 164 7.83 -5.68 12.72
#